data_AF-A0A8J1VQD3-F1
#
_entry.id   AF-A0A8J1VQD3-F1
#
_cell.length_a   1.000
_cell.length_b   1.000
_cell.length_c   1.000
_cell.angle_alpha   90.00
_cell.angle_beta   90.00
_cell.angle_gamma   90.00
#
_symmetry.space_group_name_H-M   'P 1'
#
loop_
_entity.id
_entity.type
_entity.pdbx_description
1 polymer ?
#
loop_
_entity_poly.entity_id
_entity_poly.type
_entity_poly.pdbx_seq_one_letter_code
_entity_poly.pdbx_strand_id
1 'polypeptide(L)'
;MYIPNFQSLVAGGLALTGSLMKPSAVASGSVLDYAVEKCIDADKNVRCSKPFLVSKSTCYDLSWSTEGTISHTTIEVRDAGSDELVYYRDTDGQWTPDKGELVYLDFKPKIYKTGNDTVEYEVKTCE
;
A
#
# COMPACT_ATOMS: atom_id res chain seq x y z
N MET A 1 30.78 -30.26 -2.89
CA MET A 1 30.40 -28.95 -3.47
C MET A 1 29.05 -28.57 -2.90
N TYR A 2 29.02 -27.54 -2.05
CA TYR A 2 27.79 -26.99 -1.48
C TYR A 2 27.43 -25.77 -2.34
N ILE A 3 26.35 -25.88 -3.11
CA ILE A 3 25.80 -24.75 -3.86
C ILE A 3 24.94 -23.97 -2.86
N PRO A 4 25.35 -22.78 -2.39
CA PRO A 4 24.49 -22.00 -1.53
C PRO A 4 23.37 -21.41 -2.37
N ASN A 5 22.16 -21.79 -1.97
CA ASN A 5 20.88 -21.33 -2.47
C ASN A 5 20.80 -19.78 -2.42
N PHE A 6 20.46 -19.13 -3.54
CA PHE A 6 20.36 -17.67 -3.71
C PHE A 6 19.17 -17.03 -2.95
N GLN A 7 18.58 -17.71 -1.98
CA GLN A 7 17.32 -17.30 -1.33
C GLN A 7 17.46 -16.35 -0.12
N SER A 8 18.62 -15.76 0.14
CA SER A 8 18.83 -14.98 1.38
C SER A 8 19.13 -13.48 1.19
N LEU A 9 19.07 -12.94 -0.03
CA LEU A 9 19.61 -11.59 -0.32
C LEU A 9 18.61 -10.43 -0.40
N VAL A 10 17.31 -10.61 -0.08
CA VAL A 10 16.32 -9.51 -0.23
C VAL A 10 15.54 -9.20 1.07
N ALA A 11 15.92 -9.75 2.22
CA ALA A 11 15.23 -9.49 3.49
C ALA A 11 15.94 -8.47 4.41
N GLY A 12 17.00 -7.78 3.93
CA GLY A 12 17.88 -6.96 4.77
C GLY A 12 18.05 -5.49 4.36
N GLY A 13 17.20 -4.95 3.49
CA GLY A 13 17.38 -3.61 2.90
C GLY A 13 16.64 -2.44 3.60
N LEU A 14 15.90 -2.70 4.69
CA LEU A 14 14.95 -1.73 5.27
C LEU A 14 15.30 -1.36 6.73
N ALA A 15 16.59 -1.17 7.06
CA ALA A 15 16.97 -0.91 8.45
C ALA A 15 17.91 0.27 8.72
N LEU A 16 18.51 0.97 7.75
CA LEU A 16 19.52 2.00 8.07
C LEU A 16 19.58 3.20 7.12
N THR A 17 18.56 4.06 7.12
CA THR A 17 18.70 5.47 6.68
C THR A 17 18.02 6.43 7.66
N GLY A 18 18.33 6.27 8.95
CA GLY A 18 18.10 7.32 9.94
C GLY A 18 19.14 8.43 9.77
N SER A 19 18.90 9.39 8.86
CA SER A 19 19.46 10.76 8.87
C SER A 19 19.14 11.45 7.55
N LEU A 20 18.01 12.18 7.51
CA LEU A 20 17.78 13.42 6.75
C LEU A 20 16.30 13.78 6.91
N MET A 21 16.03 14.99 7.40
CA MET A 21 14.69 15.57 7.48
C MET A 21 14.11 15.74 6.08
N LYS A 22 13.46 14.68 5.58
CA LYS A 22 12.54 14.63 4.45
C LYS A 22 11.53 13.52 4.76
N PRO A 23 10.26 13.67 4.42
CA PRO A 23 9.29 12.59 4.55
C PRO A 23 9.81 11.37 3.80
N SER A 24 10.12 10.30 4.53
CA SER A 24 10.64 9.08 3.92
C SER A 24 9.48 8.40 3.20
N ALA A 25 9.63 8.16 1.90
CA ALA A 25 8.66 7.35 1.15
C ALA A 25 8.61 5.96 1.79
N VAL A 26 7.42 5.56 2.23
CA VAL A 26 7.16 4.29 2.94
C VAL A 26 6.74 3.22 1.95
N ALA A 27 5.86 3.57 1.03
CA ALA A 27 5.42 2.71 -0.06
C ALA A 27 4.98 3.55 -1.25
N SER A 28 5.25 3.08 -2.46
CA SER A 28 4.69 3.66 -3.69
C SER A 28 4.58 2.58 -4.75
N GLY A 29 3.70 2.78 -5.71
CA GLY A 29 3.50 1.84 -6.79
C GLY A 29 2.34 2.20 -7.71
N SER A 30 2.17 1.31 -8.68
CA SER A 30 1.14 1.38 -9.71
C SER A 30 0.29 0.12 -9.60
N VAL A 31 -1.03 0.30 -9.53
CA VAL A 31 -2.01 -0.78 -9.55
C VAL A 31 -2.78 -0.70 -10.86
N LEU A 32 -2.56 -1.68 -11.73
CA LEU A 32 -3.32 -1.84 -12.98
C LEU A 32 -4.66 -2.49 -12.70
N ASP A 33 -5.71 -2.03 -13.37
CA ASP A 33 -7.06 -2.60 -13.30
C ASP A 33 -7.53 -2.76 -11.83
N TYR A 34 -7.38 -1.72 -11.01
CA TYR A 34 -7.55 -1.81 -9.55
C TYR A 34 -8.93 -2.33 -9.09
N ALA A 35 -9.97 -2.21 -9.93
CA ALA A 35 -11.30 -2.71 -9.66
C ALA A 35 -11.55 -4.15 -10.13
N VAL A 36 -10.59 -4.72 -10.86
CA VAL A 36 -10.66 -6.08 -11.33
C VAL A 36 -9.93 -6.96 -10.31
N GLU A 37 -10.64 -7.92 -9.72
CA GLU A 37 -10.12 -8.90 -8.73
C GLU A 37 -9.10 -9.89 -9.32
N LYS A 38 -8.33 -9.48 -10.33
CA LYS A 38 -7.30 -10.29 -10.98
C LYS A 38 -5.96 -10.24 -10.23
N CYS A 39 -5.70 -9.24 -9.38
CA CYS A 39 -4.49 -9.24 -8.54
C CYS A 39 -4.69 -10.14 -7.33
N ILE A 40 -4.70 -11.43 -7.59
CA ILE A 40 -4.69 -12.48 -6.59
C ILE A 40 -3.23 -12.74 -6.22
N ASP A 41 -2.83 -12.46 -4.98
CA ASP A 41 -1.49 -12.76 -4.48
C ASP A 41 -1.27 -14.29 -4.36
N ALA A 42 -0.05 -14.71 -4.00
CA ALA A 42 0.28 -16.13 -3.84
C ALA A 42 -0.60 -16.85 -2.80
N ASP A 43 -1.18 -16.09 -1.88
CA ASP A 43 -2.06 -16.56 -0.80
C ASP A 43 -3.55 -16.46 -1.16
N LYS A 44 -3.86 -16.16 -2.41
CA LYS A 44 -5.20 -15.98 -2.98
C LYS A 44 -5.97 -14.74 -2.50
N ASN A 45 -5.30 -13.78 -1.90
CA ASN A 45 -5.93 -12.53 -1.47
C ASN A 45 -5.92 -11.52 -2.61
N VAL A 46 -6.95 -10.69 -2.69
CA VAL A 46 -6.99 -9.58 -3.65
C VAL A 46 -6.10 -8.46 -3.10
N ARG A 47 -4.80 -8.51 -3.41
CA ARG A 47 -3.80 -7.53 -2.94
C ARG A 47 -3.04 -6.98 -4.13
N CYS A 48 -3.55 -5.88 -4.66
CA CYS A 48 -2.93 -5.23 -5.80
C CYS A 48 -1.75 -4.30 -5.41
N SER A 49 -1.64 -3.90 -4.15
CA SER A 49 -0.52 -3.11 -3.63
C SER A 49 0.45 -3.94 -2.81
N LYS A 50 1.70 -3.47 -2.70
CA LYS A 50 2.72 -4.14 -1.87
C LYS A 50 2.46 -3.86 -0.39
N PRO A 51 2.47 -4.89 0.48
CA PRO A 51 2.37 -4.66 1.92
C PRO A 51 3.54 -3.83 2.47
N PHE A 52 3.27 -3.00 3.46
CA PHE A 52 4.25 -2.16 4.14
C PHE A 52 3.96 -2.11 5.65
N LEU A 53 5.03 -1.92 6.44
CA LEU A 53 4.93 -1.86 7.88
C LEU A 53 4.50 -0.47 8.32
N VAL A 54 3.52 -0.38 9.21
CA VAL A 54 3.16 0.85 9.89
C VAL A 54 3.51 0.80 11.37
N SER A 55 3.86 1.96 11.91
CA SER A 55 4.21 2.13 13.32
C SER A 55 3.09 2.87 14.04
N LYS A 56 2.79 2.41 15.25
CA LYS A 56 1.85 3.08 16.14
C LYS A 56 2.21 4.56 16.31
N SER A 57 1.19 5.42 16.25
CA SER A 57 1.33 6.87 16.48
C SER A 57 2.28 7.59 15.51
N THR A 58 2.63 6.98 14.38
CA THR A 58 3.34 7.64 13.29
C THR A 58 2.33 8.15 12.28
N CYS A 59 2.49 9.41 11.85
CA CYS A 59 1.62 10.00 10.84
C CYS A 59 2.09 9.58 9.45
N TYR A 60 1.14 9.16 8.60
CA TYR A 60 1.35 8.80 7.21
C TYR A 60 0.45 9.63 6.32
N ASP A 61 1.02 10.22 5.27
CA ASP A 61 0.29 10.90 4.20
C ASP A 61 0.03 9.91 3.06
N LEU A 62 -1.24 9.73 2.72
CA LEU A 62 -1.73 8.84 1.67
C LEU A 62 -2.19 9.70 0.49
N SER A 63 -1.65 9.43 -0.69
CA SER A 63 -2.03 10.09 -1.93
C SER A 63 -2.16 9.09 -3.06
N TRP A 64 -3.15 9.32 -3.94
CA TRP A 64 -3.31 8.50 -5.14
C TRP A 64 -3.94 9.28 -6.29
N SER A 65 -3.67 8.81 -7.51
CA SER A 65 -4.25 9.36 -8.74
C SER A 65 -4.68 8.23 -9.65
N THR A 66 -5.85 8.36 -10.24
CA THR A 66 -6.38 7.44 -11.26
C THR A 66 -6.21 8.05 -12.64
N GLU A 67 -5.56 7.35 -13.56
CA GLU A 67 -5.51 7.78 -14.95
C GLU A 67 -6.89 7.62 -15.62
N GLY A 68 -7.51 8.75 -15.96
CA GLY A 68 -8.77 8.75 -16.71
C GLY A 68 -10.01 8.76 -15.83
N THR A 69 -10.85 9.77 -16.07
CA THR A 69 -12.12 10.04 -15.38
C THR A 69 -11.95 10.40 -13.90
N ILE A 70 -12.76 11.35 -13.42
CA ILE A 70 -12.89 11.66 -11.99
C ILE A 70 -13.56 10.45 -11.33
N SER A 71 -12.82 9.36 -11.18
CA SER A 71 -13.27 8.16 -10.51
C SER A 71 -13.06 8.41 -9.03
N HIS A 72 -14.14 8.68 -8.31
CA HIS A 72 -14.09 8.69 -6.86
C HIS A 72 -13.64 7.30 -6.43
N THR A 73 -12.39 7.20 -5.97
CA THR A 73 -11.76 5.96 -5.55
C THR A 73 -11.51 6.08 -4.07
N THR A 74 -12.00 5.11 -3.32
CA THR A 74 -11.73 5.00 -1.89
C THR A 74 -10.47 4.15 -1.71
N ILE A 75 -9.56 4.61 -0.88
CA ILE A 75 -8.46 3.78 -0.39
C ILE A 75 -8.88 3.12 0.90
N GLU A 76 -8.70 1.81 0.98
CA GLU A 76 -8.85 1.01 2.17
C GLU A 76 -7.47 0.52 2.58
N VAL A 77 -7.08 0.78 3.82
CA VAL A 77 -5.90 0.20 4.44
C VAL A 77 -6.35 -1.04 5.18
N ARG A 78 -5.77 -2.19 4.84
CA ARG A 78 -6.16 -3.50 5.36
C ARG A 78 -4.98 -4.23 5.99
N ASP A 79 -5.22 -4.95 7.06
CA ASP A 79 -4.23 -5.81 7.70
C ASP A 79 -3.85 -6.97 6.77
N ALA A 80 -2.55 -7.16 6.55
CA ALA A 80 -2.03 -8.16 5.63
C ALA A 80 -2.10 -9.59 6.18
N GLY A 81 -2.41 -9.80 7.46
CA GLY A 81 -2.60 -11.14 8.04
C GLY A 81 -4.06 -11.60 8.02
N SER A 82 -4.99 -10.69 8.24
CA SER A 82 -6.40 -10.97 8.55
C SER A 82 -7.39 -10.38 7.56
N ASP A 83 -6.96 -9.52 6.64
CA ASP A 83 -7.83 -8.74 5.73
C ASP A 83 -8.83 -7.83 6.49
N GLU A 84 -8.54 -7.51 7.75
CA GLU A 84 -9.33 -6.56 8.53
C GLU A 84 -9.13 -5.14 7.98
N LEU A 85 -10.23 -4.42 7.74
CA LEU A 85 -10.19 -3.00 7.40
C LEU A 85 -9.74 -2.20 8.63
N VAL A 86 -8.56 -1.57 8.55
CA VAL A 86 -8.01 -0.77 9.65
C VAL A 86 -8.26 0.72 9.48
N TYR A 87 -8.34 1.19 8.24
CA TYR A 87 -8.57 2.59 7.92
C TYR A 87 -9.11 2.74 6.49
N TYR A 88 -9.86 3.81 6.21
CA TYR A 88 -10.27 4.13 4.84
C TYR A 88 -10.41 5.63 4.64
N ARG A 89 -10.25 6.08 3.38
CA ARG A 89 -10.54 7.46 2.96
C ARG A 89 -11.01 7.52 1.52
N ASP A 90 -11.78 8.55 1.23
CA ASP A 90 -12.28 8.86 -0.12
C ASP A 90 -11.44 9.87 -0.90
N THR A 91 -10.47 10.50 -0.22
CA THR A 91 -9.56 11.49 -0.77
C THR A 91 -8.20 11.37 -0.08
N ASP A 92 -7.18 11.95 -0.70
CA ASP A 92 -5.87 12.14 -0.10
C ASP A 92 -5.96 12.65 1.35
N GLY A 93 -4.94 12.30 2.12
CA GLY A 93 -4.73 12.88 3.44
C GLY A 93 -4.03 11.96 4.41
N GLN A 94 -4.05 12.39 5.66
CA GLN A 94 -3.22 11.83 6.70
C GLN A 94 -3.96 10.75 7.50
N TRP A 95 -3.17 9.80 7.97
CA TRP A 95 -3.58 8.68 8.81
C TRP A 95 -2.53 8.44 9.90
N THR A 96 -2.98 8.20 11.12
CA THR A 96 -2.13 7.84 12.26
C THR A 96 -2.63 6.51 12.83
N PRO A 97 -1.87 5.40 12.69
CA PRO A 97 -2.29 4.08 13.16
C PRO A 97 -2.29 3.97 14.69
N ASP A 98 -3.28 3.26 15.23
CA ASP A 98 -3.41 3.01 16.68
C ASP A 98 -2.49 1.89 17.19
N LYS A 99 -2.02 1.03 16.28
CA LYS A 99 -1.09 -0.08 16.55
C LYS A 99 -0.09 -0.22 15.38
N GLY A 100 0.99 -0.95 15.63
CA GLY A 100 1.94 -1.29 14.57
C GLY A 100 1.53 -2.62 13.94
N GLU A 101 1.37 -2.64 12.62
CA GLU A 101 0.95 -3.83 11.87
C GLU A 101 1.46 -3.79 10.43
N LEU A 102 1.38 -4.92 9.74
CA LEU A 102 1.71 -5.00 8.32
C LEU A 102 0.41 -4.78 7.54
N VAL A 103 0.36 -3.74 6.70
CA VAL A 103 -0.85 -3.37 5.97
C VAL A 103 -0.62 -3.34 4.47
N TYR A 104 -1.69 -3.37 3.69
CA TYR A 104 -1.69 -3.06 2.27
C TYR A 104 -2.82 -2.10 1.93
N LEU A 105 -2.71 -1.46 0.78
CA LEU A 105 -3.74 -0.58 0.21
C LEU A 105 -4.62 -1.36 -0.77
N ASP A 106 -5.92 -1.21 -0.62
CA ASP A 106 -6.93 -1.74 -1.50
C ASP A 106 -7.74 -0.57 -2.05
N PHE A 107 -7.82 -0.45 -3.37
CA PHE A 107 -8.49 0.66 -4.02
C PHE A 107 -9.88 0.21 -4.45
N LYS A 108 -10.92 0.91 -3.98
CA LYS A 108 -12.31 0.59 -4.29
C LYS A 108 -12.92 1.68 -5.16
N PRO A 109 -13.38 1.37 -6.38
CA PRO A 109 -14.10 2.34 -7.19
C PRO A 109 -15.46 2.61 -6.54
N LYS A 110 -15.87 3.89 -6.42
CA LYS A 110 -17.23 4.20 -5.94
C LYS A 110 -18.31 3.87 -6.97
N ILE A 111 -17.94 3.76 -8.25
CA ILE A 111 -18.86 3.37 -9.32
C ILE A 111 -18.62 1.90 -9.65
N TYR A 112 -19.66 1.09 -9.44
CA TYR A 112 -19.63 -0.33 -9.75
C TYR A 112 -19.31 -0.57 -11.24
N LYS A 113 -18.35 -1.45 -11.52
CA LYS A 113 -17.80 -1.77 -12.87
C LYS A 113 -16.95 -0.66 -13.52
N THR A 114 -16.50 0.32 -12.76
CA THR A 114 -15.44 1.26 -13.17
C THR A 114 -14.13 0.88 -12.48
N GLY A 115 -12.98 1.12 -13.11
CA GLY A 115 -11.65 0.82 -12.55
C GLY A 115 -10.84 -0.23 -13.32
N ASN A 116 -10.96 -0.24 -14.65
CA ASN A 116 -9.95 -0.80 -15.57
C ASN A 116 -8.80 0.22 -15.78
N ASP A 117 -8.62 1.11 -14.81
CA ASP A 117 -7.72 2.24 -14.88
C ASP A 117 -6.53 1.94 -13.96
N THR A 118 -5.43 2.64 -14.20
CA THR A 118 -4.25 2.54 -13.36
C THR A 118 -4.37 3.51 -12.19
N VAL A 119 -4.13 3.01 -10.98
CA VAL A 119 -3.93 3.85 -9.79
C VAL A 119 -2.45 3.95 -9.50
N GLU A 120 -1.92 5.17 -9.55
CA GLU A 120 -0.62 5.49 -9.00
C GLU A 120 -0.80 5.95 -7.55
N TYR A 121 -0.05 5.36 -6.61
CA TYR A 121 -0.18 5.66 -5.20
C TYR A 121 1.16 5.94 -4.53
N GLU A 122 1.10 6.74 -3.48
CA GLU A 122 2.24 7.07 -2.64
C GLU A 122 1.83 7.20 -1.16
N VAL A 123 2.62 6.57 -0.31
CA VAL A 123 2.53 6.62 1.16
C VAL A 123 3.84 7.18 1.69
N LYS A 124 3.76 8.27 2.45
CA LYS A 124 4.90 8.94 3.07
C LYS A 124 4.68 9.10 4.55
N THR A 125 5.75 9.19 5.33
CA THR A 125 5.63 9.72 6.70
C THR A 125 5.33 11.22 6.63
N CYS A 126 4.51 11.73 7.55
CA CYS A 126 4.28 13.18 7.65
C CYS A 126 5.54 13.90 8.13
N GLU A 127 5.66 15.19 7.79
CA GLU A 127 6.75 16.07 8.29
C GLU A 127 6.57 16.46 9.76
#